data_AF-A0A0F8W6Y6-F1
#
_entry.id   AF-A0A0F8W6Y6-F1
#
_cell.length_a   1.000
_cell.length_b   1.000
_cell.length_c   1.000
_cell.angle_alpha   90.00
_cell.angle_beta   90.00
_cell.angle_gamma   90.00
#
_symmetry.space_group_name_H-M   'P 1'
#
loop_
_entity.id
_entity.type
_entity.pdbx_description
1 polymer ?
#
loop_
_entity_poly.entity_id
_entity_poly.type
_entity_poly.pdbx_seq_one_letter_code
_entity_poly.pdbx_strand_id
1 'polypeptide(L)'
;MLIAPFQWAAIFHKSSIIFTKGVEGLSFYSSGSKSTTYELPTKVSCVLSKPYPDVGCGCYSQSRLTMEEMEKGICSSYIFYSQRAIDDILDGKPKWSTMDGESDLVDDHGNGNRIEQ
;
A
#
# COMPACT_ATOMS: atom_id res chain seq x y z
N MET A 1 -17.23 -5.41 12.39
CA MET A 1 -15.90 -4.81 12.16
C MET A 1 -15.45 -5.26 10.78
N LEU A 2 -15.63 -4.41 9.77
CA LEU A 2 -15.26 -4.75 8.40
C LEU A 2 -13.79 -4.35 8.21
N ILE A 3 -12.95 -5.32 7.84
CA ILE A 3 -11.54 -5.10 7.51
C ILE A 3 -11.51 -4.70 6.04
N ALA A 4 -10.74 -3.68 5.68
CA ALA A 4 -10.54 -3.33 4.28
C ALA A 4 -9.75 -4.45 3.59
N PRO A 5 -10.21 -4.99 2.44
CA PRO A 5 -9.51 -6.07 1.77
C PRO A 5 -8.18 -5.63 1.13
N PHE A 6 -8.01 -4.33 0.92
CA PHE A 6 -6.82 -3.71 0.37
C PHE A 6 -6.51 -2.40 1.11
N GLN A 7 -5.23 -2.06 1.15
CA GLN A 7 -4.77 -0.76 1.61
C GLN A 7 -4.51 0.15 0.42
N TRP A 8 -4.80 1.44 0.62
CA TRP A 8 -4.53 2.46 -0.37
C TRP A 8 -3.25 3.19 0.02
N ALA A 9 -2.34 3.33 -0.94
CA ALA A 9 -1.06 3.96 -0.75
C ALA A 9 -0.75 4.88 -1.93
N ALA A 10 -0.03 5.95 -1.64
CA ALA A 10 0.56 6.82 -2.65
C ALA A 10 2.06 6.88 -2.42
N ILE A 11 2.83 6.72 -3.49
CA ILE A 11 4.28 6.69 -3.44
C ILE A 11 4.79 8.07 -3.84
N PHE A 12 5.62 8.66 -2.97
CA PHE A 12 6.26 9.94 -3.22
C PHE A 12 7.76 9.83 -3.00
N HIS A 13 8.53 10.68 -3.66
CA HIS A 13 9.95 10.81 -3.37
C HIS A 13 10.14 11.34 -1.93
N LYS A 14 11.09 10.78 -1.19
CA LYS A 14 11.31 11.12 0.23
C LYS A 14 11.53 12.62 0.45
N SER A 15 12.20 13.29 -0.48
CA SER A 15 12.44 14.75 -0.40
C SER A 15 11.18 15.60 -0.55
N SER A 16 10.08 15.02 -1.03
CA SER A 16 8.80 15.71 -1.24
C SER A 16 7.90 15.66 -0.02
N ILE A 17 8.30 14.96 1.05
CA ILE A 17 7.52 14.83 2.29
C ILE A 17 8.31 15.48 3.43
N ILE A 18 7.64 16.38 4.15
CA ILE A 18 8.15 17.00 5.38
C ILE A 18 7.11 16.86 6.49
N PHE A 19 7.57 16.63 7.72
CA PHE A 19 6.70 16.74 8.88
C PHE A 19 6.51 18.20 9.25
N THR A 20 5.27 18.65 9.43
CA THR A 20 4.95 20.01 9.84
C THR A 20 5.20 20.26 11.33
N LYS A 21 5.28 19.18 12.11
CA LYS A 21 5.60 19.16 13.54
C LYS A 21 6.73 18.15 13.77
N GLY A 22 7.37 18.18 14.94
CA GLY A 22 8.38 17.19 15.31
C GLY A 22 7.84 15.75 15.28
N VAL A 23 8.71 14.79 15.51
CA VAL A 23 8.35 13.35 15.54
C VAL A 23 7.69 12.91 16.85
N GLU A 24 7.42 13.86 17.76
CA GLU A 24 6.74 13.61 19.02
C GLU A 24 5.32 13.07 18.77
N GLY A 25 5.00 11.94 19.41
CA GLY A 25 3.72 11.26 19.20
C GLY A 25 3.69 10.35 17.98
N LEU A 26 4.83 10.10 17.31
CA LEU A 26 4.99 9.07 16.30
C LEU A 26 5.65 7.82 16.89
N SER A 27 5.23 6.66 16.39
CA SER A 27 5.82 5.35 16.67
C SER A 27 6.39 4.78 15.37
N PHE A 28 7.53 4.13 15.49
CA PHE A 28 8.20 3.46 14.37
C PHE A 28 7.98 1.96 14.47
N TYR A 29 7.87 1.29 13.32
CA TYR A 29 7.77 -0.16 13.25
C TYR A 29 8.51 -0.69 12.02
N SER A 30 9.46 -1.60 12.23
CA SER A 30 10.12 -2.37 11.19
C SER A 30 9.48 -3.75 11.11
N SER A 31 8.88 -4.09 9.97
CA SER A 31 8.30 -5.41 9.76
C SER A 31 9.37 -6.50 9.60
N GLY A 32 10.59 -6.13 9.18
CA GLY A 32 11.70 -7.06 9.01
C GLY A 32 12.24 -7.58 10.35
N SER A 33 12.50 -6.68 11.30
CA SER A 33 13.00 -7.02 12.64
C SER A 33 11.90 -7.18 13.68
N LYS A 34 10.63 -6.92 13.32
CA LYS A 34 9.47 -6.90 14.22
C LYS A 34 9.71 -6.03 15.46
N SER A 35 10.42 -4.92 15.27
CA SER A 35 10.84 -4.01 16.33
C SER A 35 10.23 -2.63 16.16
N THR A 36 10.11 -1.89 17.26
CA THR A 36 9.78 -0.46 17.26
C THR A 36 11.01 0.43 17.20
N THR A 37 12.20 -0.17 17.14
CA THR A 37 13.45 0.54 16.88
C THR A 37 13.46 1.07 15.45
N TYR A 38 14.02 2.27 15.27
CA TYR A 38 14.15 2.89 13.96
C TYR A 38 15.14 2.12 13.08
N GLU A 39 14.64 1.46 12.03
CA GLU A 39 15.42 0.68 11.07
C GLU A 39 14.78 0.76 9.68
N LEU A 40 15.56 0.96 8.61
CA LEU A 40 14.98 1.01 7.26
C LEU A 40 14.76 -0.40 6.70
N PRO A 41 13.63 -0.68 6.02
CA PRO A 41 12.45 0.17 5.85
C PRO A 41 11.58 0.26 7.12
N THR A 42 11.08 1.46 7.43
CA THR A 42 10.29 1.74 8.65
C THR A 42 8.90 2.26 8.29
N LYS A 43 7.89 1.76 9.01
CA LYS A 43 6.52 2.27 9.04
C LYS A 43 6.36 3.25 10.20
N VAL A 44 5.60 4.33 10.01
CA VAL A 44 5.42 5.41 11.00
C VAL A 44 3.95 5.59 11.32
N SER A 45 3.53 5.39 12.58
CA SER A 45 2.13 5.56 13.01
C SER A 45 2.01 6.56 14.15
N CYS A 46 0.79 7.05 14.42
CA CYS A 46 0.53 7.86 15.61
C CYS A 46 0.51 6.97 16.85
N VAL A 47 1.16 7.38 17.94
CA VAL A 47 1.19 6.65 19.22
C VAL A 47 -0.20 6.45 19.81
N LEU A 48 -1.14 7.37 19.53
CA LEU A 48 -2.53 7.30 20.02
C LEU A 48 -3.44 6.43 19.15
N SER A 49 -3.04 6.10 17.92
CA SER A 49 -3.79 5.17 17.08
C SER A 49 -3.46 3.73 17.47
N LYS A 50 -4.49 2.89 17.64
CA LYS A 50 -4.32 1.43 17.73
C LYS A 50 -3.52 0.97 16.49
N PRO A 51 -2.58 0.02 16.61
CA PRO A 51 -1.82 -0.47 15.46
C PRO A 51 -2.76 -1.27 14.55
N TYR A 52 -3.49 -0.57 13.69
CA TYR A 52 -3.96 -1.14 12.44
C TYR A 52 -2.84 -0.89 11.42
N PRO A 53 -2.22 -1.95 10.87
CA PRO A 53 -1.16 -1.82 9.87
C PRO A 53 -1.79 -1.12 8.64
N ASP A 54 -1.21 -0.17 7.91
CA ASP A 54 0.18 0.18 7.68
C ASP A 54 0.27 1.66 7.29
N VAL A 55 1.31 2.34 7.74
CA VAL A 55 1.79 3.57 7.09
C VAL A 55 3.26 3.33 6.79
N GLY A 56 3.52 2.69 5.65
CA GLY A 56 4.76 2.94 4.92
C GLY A 56 4.77 4.41 4.52
N CYS A 57 5.93 5.05 4.66
CA CYS A 57 6.20 6.45 4.37
C CYS A 57 5.31 7.02 3.23
N GLY A 58 4.44 7.99 3.54
CA GLY A 58 3.65 8.75 2.55
C GLY A 58 2.15 8.44 2.42
N CYS A 59 1.59 7.50 3.18
CA CYS A 59 0.18 7.12 3.01
C CYS A 59 -0.77 7.92 3.92
N TYR A 60 -1.50 8.88 3.35
CA TYR A 60 -2.68 9.47 4.01
C TYR A 60 -3.83 8.46 3.92
N SER A 61 -4.02 7.69 4.98
CA SER A 61 -5.20 6.83 5.16
C SER A 61 -6.40 7.71 5.52
N GLN A 62 -7.13 8.20 4.51
CA GLN A 62 -8.54 8.53 4.71
C GLN A 62 -9.30 7.22 4.53
N SER A 63 -9.70 6.62 5.65
CA SER A 63 -10.40 5.34 5.75
C SER A 63 -11.83 5.33 5.17
N ARG A 64 -12.16 6.25 4.25
CA ARG A 64 -13.53 6.46 3.76
C ARG A 64 -13.59 6.77 2.27
N LEU A 65 -12.65 6.29 1.46
CA LEU A 65 -12.87 6.33 0.01
C LEU A 65 -13.99 5.36 -0.35
N THR A 66 -15.08 5.86 -0.93
CA THR A 66 -16.17 5.03 -1.42
C THR A 66 -15.76 4.35 -2.74
N MET A 67 -16.43 3.25 -3.11
CA MET A 67 -16.21 2.62 -4.43
C MET A 67 -16.43 3.59 -5.60
N GLU A 68 -17.26 4.62 -5.40
CA GLU A 68 -17.51 5.69 -6.38
C GLU A 68 -16.30 6.63 -6.52
N GLU A 69 -15.55 6.89 -5.45
CA GLU A 69 -14.29 7.64 -5.51
C GLU A 69 -13.16 6.81 -6.12
N MET A 70 -13.25 5.48 -6.05
CA MET A 70 -12.35 4.54 -6.75
C MET A 70 -12.50 4.59 -8.27
N GLU A 71 -13.73 4.75 -8.77
CA GLU A 71 -14.04 4.92 -10.19
C GLU A 71 -13.55 6.26 -10.75
N LYS A 72 -13.43 7.30 -9.93
CA LYS A 72 -12.91 8.63 -10.33
C LYS A 72 -11.40 8.66 -10.63
N GLY A 73 -10.73 7.50 -10.70
CA GLY A 73 -9.36 7.41 -11.21
C GLY A 73 -8.26 7.67 -10.19
N ILE A 74 -8.55 7.55 -8.89
CA ILE A 74 -7.53 7.74 -7.84
C ILE A 74 -6.55 6.56 -7.80
N CYS A 75 -7.01 5.34 -8.10
CA CYS A 75 -6.15 4.17 -8.19
C CYS A 75 -5.62 4.04 -9.63
N SER A 76 -4.29 4.12 -9.80
CA SER A 76 -3.60 3.98 -11.09
C SER A 76 -3.18 2.55 -11.40
N SER A 77 -2.83 1.76 -10.37
CA SER A 77 -2.29 0.41 -10.50
C SER A 77 -2.38 -0.36 -9.18
N TYR A 78 -2.27 -1.68 -9.25
CA TYR A 78 -2.19 -2.57 -8.08
C TYR A 78 -0.79 -3.14 -7.95
N ILE A 79 -0.22 -3.07 -6.75
CA ILE A 79 1.07 -3.69 -6.40
C ILE A 79 0.85 -4.82 -5.39
N PHE A 80 1.76 -5.79 -5.36
CA PHE A 80 1.68 -7.01 -4.54
C PHE A 80 0.41 -7.84 -4.79
N TYR A 81 -0.09 -7.84 -6.04
CA TYR A 81 -1.37 -8.47 -6.39
C TYR A 81 -1.37 -10.00 -6.23
N SER A 82 -0.20 -10.64 -6.22
CA SER A 82 -0.07 -12.08 -5.94
C SER A 82 -0.38 -12.45 -4.48
N GLN A 83 -0.40 -11.48 -3.55
CA GLN A 83 -0.69 -11.69 -2.13
C GLN A 83 -2.07 -11.17 -1.73
N ARG A 84 -2.99 -11.05 -2.69
CA ARG A 84 -4.35 -10.54 -2.48
C ARG A 84 -5.20 -11.49 -1.62
N ALA A 85 -6.14 -10.91 -0.88
CA ALA A 85 -7.15 -11.67 -0.12
C ALA A 85 -8.47 -11.85 -0.89
N ILE A 86 -8.66 -11.15 -2.00
CA ILE A 86 -9.84 -11.21 -2.86
C ILE A 86 -9.39 -11.49 -4.28
N ASP A 87 -10.08 -12.42 -4.94
CA ASP A 87 -9.91 -12.73 -6.36
C ASP A 87 -10.78 -11.84 -7.25
N ASP A 88 -10.42 -11.74 -8.54
CA ASP A 88 -11.26 -11.21 -9.62
C ASP A 88 -11.61 -9.71 -9.53
N ILE A 89 -10.60 -8.84 -9.36
CA ILE A 89 -10.80 -7.38 -9.55
C ILE A 89 -10.79 -7.05 -11.04
N LEU A 90 -11.97 -7.10 -11.65
CA LEU A 90 -12.19 -6.89 -13.09
C LEU A 90 -12.31 -5.40 -13.47
N ASP A 91 -11.33 -4.59 -13.10
CA ASP A 91 -11.36 -3.14 -13.34
C ASP A 91 -10.49 -2.68 -14.54
N GLY A 92 -9.78 -3.62 -15.19
CA GLY A 92 -8.92 -3.35 -16.35
C GLY A 92 -7.69 -2.50 -16.04
N LYS A 93 -7.38 -2.22 -14.77
CA LYS A 93 -6.17 -1.48 -14.38
C LYS A 93 -4.96 -2.41 -14.28
N PRO A 94 -3.74 -1.89 -14.53
CA PRO A 94 -2.53 -2.69 -14.45
C PRO A 94 -2.31 -3.27 -13.05
N LYS A 95 -2.00 -4.56 -13.01
CA LYS A 95 -1.76 -5.33 -11.80
C LYS A 95 -0.35 -5.91 -11.85
N TRP A 96 0.43 -5.61 -10.82
CA TRP A 96 1.81 -6.03 -10.66
C TRP A 96 1.89 -7.13 -9.59
N SER A 97 2.60 -8.21 -9.87
CA SER A 97 2.79 -9.31 -8.91
C SER A 97 3.47 -8.85 -7.62
N THR A 98 4.45 -7.95 -7.72
CA THR A 98 5.12 -7.28 -6.60
C THR A 98 5.16 -5.77 -6.79
N MET A 99 6.27 -5.19 -7.25
CA MET A 99 6.46 -3.75 -7.35
C MET A 99 6.22 -3.24 -8.78
N ASP A 100 5.59 -2.07 -8.89
CA ASP A 100 5.37 -1.36 -10.15
C ASP A 100 6.69 -1.19 -10.91
N GLY A 101 6.71 -1.61 -12.18
CA GLY A 101 7.85 -1.43 -13.09
C GLY A 101 9.02 -2.39 -12.88
N GLU A 102 9.04 -3.15 -11.78
CA GLU A 102 10.07 -4.15 -11.49
C GLU A 102 9.56 -5.59 -11.57
N SER A 103 8.25 -5.80 -11.56
CA SER A 103 7.63 -7.12 -11.55
C SER A 103 6.84 -7.44 -12.81
N ASP A 104 6.43 -8.70 -12.95
CA ASP A 104 5.56 -9.10 -14.05
C ASP A 104 4.15 -8.49 -13.90
N LEU A 105 3.58 -8.08 -15.03
CA LEU A 105 2.16 -7.77 -15.14
C LEU A 105 1.35 -9.07 -15.10
N VAL A 106 0.33 -9.08 -14.24
CA VAL A 106 -0.60 -10.19 -14.08
C VAL A 106 -1.97 -9.82 -14.61
N ASP A 107 -2.73 -10.82 -15.03
CA ASP A 107 -4.14 -10.64 -15.41
C ASP A 107 -5.01 -10.33 -14.17
N ASP A 108 -6.30 -10.06 -14.39
CA ASP A 108 -7.23 -9.77 -13.30
C ASP A 108 -7.42 -10.94 -12.31
N HIS A 109 -7.07 -12.15 -12.74
CA HIS A 109 -7.05 -13.38 -11.95
C HIS A 109 -5.69 -13.62 -11.26
N GLY A 110 -4.72 -12.73 -11.47
CA GLY A 110 -3.38 -12.80 -10.90
C GLY A 110 -2.47 -13.86 -11.54
N ASN A 111 -2.80 -14.38 -12.72
CA ASN A 111 -1.90 -15.23 -13.49
C ASN A 111 -0.90 -14.37 -14.24
N GLY A 112 0.37 -14.80 -14.24
CA GLY A 112 1.38 -14.17 -15.08
C GLY A 112 1.08 -14.41 -16.55
N ASN A 113 1.33 -13.41 -17.40
CA ASN A 113 1.32 -13.61 -18.83
C ASN A 113 2.41 -14.64 -19.19
N ARG A 114 2.00 -15.89 -19.42
CA ARG A 114 2.89 -16.92 -19.94
C ARG A 114 3.22 -16.52 -21.38
N ILE A 115 4.40 -15.93 -21.56
CA ILE A 115 4.98 -15.81 -22.90
C ILE A 115 5.25 -17.26 -23.33
N GLU A 116 4.36 -17.81 -24.17
CA GLU A 116 4.69 -19.00 -24.95
C GLU A 116 5.88 -18.64 -25.84
N GLN A 117 7.01 -19.32 -25.61
CA GLN A 117 8.14 -19.36 -26.54
C GLN A 117 7.85 -20.38 -27.64
#